data_AF-A0AA41FJ82-F1
#
_entry.id   AF-A0AA41FJ82-F1
#
_cell.length_a   1.000
_cell.length_b   1.000
_cell.length_c   1.000
_cell.angle_alpha   90.00
_cell.angle_beta   90.00
_cell.angle_gamma   90.00
#
_symmetry.space_group_name_H-M   'P 1'
#
loop_
_entity.id
_entity.type
_entity.pdbx_description
1 polymer ?
#
loop_
_entity_poly.entity_id
_entity_poly.type
_entity_poly.pdbx_seq_one_letter_code
_entity_poly.pdbx_strand_id
1 'polypeptide(L)'
;IERLNRTFKSTYRVSCGYDNYNGANYNAALWVAYYNFLRPHKHNHYQILNKVDMLEGADNMPGKWQLLILLGQQTILQLQEQRPP
;
A
#
# COMPACT_ATOMS: atom_id res chain seq x y z
N ILE A 1 -10.64 -11.46 -3.85
CA ILE A 1 -11.11 -10.09 -4.19
C ILE A 1 -12.19 -9.59 -3.22
N GLU A 2 -13.28 -10.33 -2.99
CA GLU A 2 -14.37 -9.90 -2.09
C GLU A 2 -13.94 -9.56 -0.65
N ARG A 3 -13.05 -10.36 -0.05
CA ARG A 3 -12.55 -10.11 1.31
C ARG A 3 -11.83 -8.76 1.41
N LEU A 4 -10.99 -8.45 0.43
CA LEU A 4 -10.25 -7.19 0.32
C LEU A 4 -11.23 -6.01 0.17
N ASN A 5 -12.21 -6.14 -0.72
CA ASN A 5 -13.25 -5.12 -0.92
C ASN A 5 -14.11 -4.91 0.33
N ARG A 6 -14.40 -5.96 1.11
CA ARG A 6 -15.15 -5.85 2.36
C ARG A 6 -14.37 -5.09 3.44
N THR A 7 -13.08 -5.39 3.59
CA THR A 7 -12.23 -4.68 4.55
C THR A 7 -12.01 -3.22 4.13
N PHE A 8 -11.81 -2.95 2.84
CA PHE A 8 -11.69 -1.61 2.30
C PHE A 8 -12.94 -0.76 2.57
N LYS A 9 -14.14 -1.30 2.28
CA LYS A 9 -15.41 -0.61 2.55
C LYS A 9 -15.64 -0.34 4.04
N SER A 10 -15.17 -1.24 4.92
CA SER A 10 -15.26 -1.06 6.38
C SER A 10 -14.40 0.10 6.88
N THR A 11 -13.21 0.31 6.32
CA THR A 11 -12.34 1.45 6.67
C THR A 11 -12.82 2.76 6.04
N TYR A 12 -13.46 2.69 4.86
CA TYR A 12 -14.03 3.83 4.12
C TYR A 12 -15.19 4.53 4.86
N ARG A 13 -15.95 3.79 5.67
CA ARG A 13 -17.17 4.30 6.34
C ARG A 13 -16.88 5.36 7.42
N VAL A 14 -15.64 5.48 7.88
CA VAL A 14 -15.25 6.37 8.99
C VAL A 14 -14.89 7.80 8.52
N SER A 15 -14.64 8.03 7.22
CA SER A 15 -13.99 9.27 6.75
C SER A 15 -14.83 10.20 5.86
N CYS A 16 -16.17 10.22 5.96
CA CYS A 16 -17.04 11.24 5.31
C CYS A 16 -16.82 11.49 3.80
N GLY A 17 -16.32 10.50 3.04
CA GLY A 17 -16.17 10.61 1.59
C GLY A 17 -14.93 11.42 1.16
N TYR A 18 -14.43 11.11 -0.03
CA TYR A 18 -13.34 11.87 -0.64
C TYR A 18 -13.97 13.02 -1.44
N ASP A 19 -13.68 14.27 -1.07
CA ASP A 19 -14.20 15.46 -1.77
C ASP A 19 -13.85 15.52 -3.27
N ASN A 20 -12.91 14.66 -3.74
CA ASN A 20 -12.57 14.52 -5.15
C ASN A 20 -12.03 13.12 -5.51
N TYR A 21 -12.10 12.78 -6.80
CA TYR A 21 -11.66 11.48 -7.34
C TYR A 21 -10.17 11.19 -7.11
N ASN A 22 -9.31 12.21 -7.13
CA ASN A 22 -7.88 12.03 -6.88
C ASN A 22 -7.64 11.58 -5.43
N GLY A 23 -8.30 12.22 -4.46
CA GLY A 23 -8.27 11.83 -3.06
C GLY A 23 -8.75 10.40 -2.83
N ALA A 24 -9.76 9.96 -3.58
CA ALA A 24 -10.22 8.57 -3.55
C ALA A 24 -9.17 7.58 -4.05
N ASN A 25 -8.51 7.90 -5.16
CA ASN A 25 -7.45 7.07 -5.73
C ASN A 25 -6.24 6.99 -4.79
N TYR A 26 -5.80 8.13 -4.21
CA TYR A 26 -4.68 8.15 -3.28
C TYR A 26 -4.95 7.32 -2.04
N ASN A 27 -6.14 7.44 -1.44
CA ASN A 27 -6.49 6.64 -0.27
C ASN A 27 -6.63 5.16 -0.59
N ALA A 28 -7.19 4.79 -1.76
CA ALA A 28 -7.23 3.42 -2.20
C ALA A 28 -5.82 2.82 -2.34
N ALA A 29 -4.91 3.54 -3.00
CA ALA A 29 -3.52 3.12 -3.15
C ALA A 29 -2.82 2.97 -1.78
N LEU A 30 -2.97 3.95 -0.90
CA LEU A 30 -2.38 3.94 0.45
C LEU A 30 -2.91 2.76 1.28
N TRP A 31 -4.22 2.51 1.22
CA TRP A 31 -4.84 1.40 1.94
C TRP A 31 -4.36 0.05 1.41
N VAL A 32 -4.28 -0.12 0.09
CA VAL A 32 -3.79 -1.36 -0.54
C VAL A 32 -2.33 -1.60 -0.16
N ALA A 33 -1.49 -0.55 -0.18
CA ALA A 33 -0.10 -0.64 0.22
C ALA A 33 0.03 -1.08 1.70
N TYR A 34 -0.70 -0.41 2.60
CA TYR A 34 -0.72 -0.76 4.00
C TYR A 34 -1.20 -2.20 4.23
N TYR A 35 -2.34 -2.57 3.64
CA TYR A 35 -2.97 -3.87 3.87
C TYR A 35 -2.07 -5.04 3.42
N ASN A 36 -1.38 -4.92 2.29
CA ASN A 36 -0.59 -6.02 1.74
C ASN A 36 0.84 -6.09 2.29
N PHE A 37 1.52 -4.94 2.41
CA PHE A 37 2.96 -4.90 2.67
C PHE A 37 3.32 -4.55 4.11
N LEU A 38 2.41 -3.92 4.87
CA LEU A 38 2.75 -3.39 6.21
C LEU A 38 1.91 -3.95 7.34
N ARG A 39 0.66 -4.32 7.08
CA ARG A 39 -0.29 -4.74 8.11
C ARG A 39 -0.07 -6.19 8.51
N PRO A 40 0.22 -6.48 9.80
CA PRO A 40 0.16 -7.83 10.34
C PRO A 40 -1.26 -8.37 10.32
N HIS A 41 -1.44 -9.61 9.87
CA HIS A 41 -2.75 -10.24 9.78
C HIS A 41 -2.90 -11.38 10.78
N LYS A 42 -3.86 -11.26 11.71
CA LYS A 42 -4.12 -12.30 12.73
C LYS A 42 -4.35 -13.69 12.13
N HIS A 43 -5.08 -13.78 11.02
CA HIS A 43 -5.35 -15.02 10.30
C HIS A 43 -4.14 -15.57 9.52
N ASN A 44 -3.08 -14.77 9.38
CA ASN A 44 -1.81 -15.13 8.75
C ASN A 44 -0.69 -15.16 9.79
N HIS A 45 -0.99 -15.61 11.01
CA HIS A 45 -0.02 -15.69 12.12
C HIS A 45 0.71 -14.37 12.41
N TYR A 46 0.01 -13.24 12.28
CA TYR A 46 0.56 -11.89 12.42
C TYR A 46 1.69 -11.56 11.41
N GLN A 47 1.76 -12.29 10.30
CA GLN A 47 2.62 -11.94 9.17
C GLN A 47 1.88 -11.03 8.19
N ILE A 48 2.66 -10.19 7.50
CA ILE A 48 2.20 -9.43 6.33
C ILE A 48 1.90 -10.39 5.17
N LEU A 49 1.08 -9.96 4.20
CA LEU A 49 0.68 -10.83 3.09
C LEU A 49 1.78 -10.93 2.04
N ASN A 50 2.38 -9.79 1.69
CA ASN A 50 3.42 -9.70 0.69
C ASN A 50 4.71 -9.23 1.36
N LYS A 51 5.64 -10.17 1.57
CA LYS A 51 6.96 -9.85 2.10
C LYS A 51 7.84 -9.19 1.05
N VAL A 52 8.60 -8.21 1.48
CA VAL A 52 9.62 -7.51 0.69
C VAL A 52 10.83 -7.40 1.60
N ASP A 53 11.91 -8.10 1.27
CA ASP A 53 13.07 -8.26 2.15
C ASP A 53 13.65 -6.89 2.57
N MET A 54 13.63 -5.91 1.66
CA MET A 54 14.07 -4.54 1.96
C MET A 54 13.28 -3.87 3.08
N LEU A 55 11.99 -4.20 3.26
CA LEU A 55 11.14 -3.64 4.32
C LEU A 55 11.36 -4.31 5.68
N GLU A 56 11.93 -5.52 5.73
CA GLU A 56 12.23 -6.20 6.99
C GLU A 56 13.41 -5.52 7.72
N GLY A 57 14.34 -4.93 6.98
CA GLY A 57 15.48 -4.18 7.53
C GLY A 57 15.14 -2.80 8.12
N ALA A 58 13.90 -2.33 8.01
CA ALA A 58 13.47 -1.07 8.62
C ALA A 58 12.84 -1.31 10.00
N ASP A 59 13.44 -0.69 11.02
CA ASP A 59 13.06 -0.87 12.42
C ASP A 59 11.68 -0.33 12.79
N ASN A 60 11.18 0.66 12.05
CA ASN A 60 9.95 1.37 12.38
C ASN A 60 9.04 1.60 11.16
N MET A 61 7.75 1.82 11.44
CA MET A 61 6.73 2.00 10.40
C MET A 61 7.01 3.21 9.48
N PRO A 62 7.49 4.37 9.99
CA PRO A 62 7.93 5.47 9.11
C PRO A 62 9.01 5.05 8.10
N GLY A 63 10.04 4.30 8.53
CA GLY A 63 11.10 3.79 7.65
C GLY A 63 10.56 2.83 6.59
N LYS A 64 9.62 1.95 6.97
CA LYS A 64 8.96 1.05 6.00
C LYS A 64 8.17 1.83 4.94
N TRP A 65 7.51 2.92 5.32
CA TRP A 65 6.83 3.80 4.37
C TRP A 65 7.81 4.52 3.43
N GLN A 66 8.93 5.04 3.95
CA GLN A 66 9.96 5.68 3.13
C GLN A 66 10.53 4.72 2.08
N LEU A 67 10.79 3.47 2.47
CA LEU A 67 11.27 2.44 1.54
C LEU A 67 10.23 2.08 0.47
N LEU A 68 8.95 1.98 0.83
CA LEU A 68 7.88 1.76 -0.15
C LEU A 68 7.79 2.90 -1.17
N ILE A 69 7.96 4.15 -0.72
CA ILE A 69 7.98 5.33 -1.61
C ILE A 69 9.19 5.26 -2.54
N LEU A 70 10.38 4.94 -2.01
CA LEU A 70 11.59 4.79 -2.80
C LEU A 70 11.45 3.71 -3.88
N LEU A 71 10.96 2.53 -3.50
CA LEU A 71 10.71 1.42 -4.43
C LEU A 71 9.68 1.80 -5.51
N GLY A 72 8.63 2.53 -5.12
CA GLY A 72 7.64 3.08 -6.03
C GLY A 72 8.26 4.03 -7.06
N GLN A 73 9.13 4.94 -6.61
CA GLN A 73 9.85 5.87 -7.50
C GLN A 73 10.78 5.15 -8.46
N GLN A 74 11.55 4.17 -8.00
CA GLN A 74 12.42 3.34 -8.85
C GLN A 74 11.62 2.60 -9.93
N THR A 75 10.47 2.03 -9.56
CA THR A 75 9.57 1.35 -10.50
C THR A 75 9.03 2.32 -11.55
N ILE A 76 8.63 3.53 -11.15
CA ILE A 76 8.15 4.56 -12.08
C ILE A 76 9.23 4.95 -13.09
N LEU A 77 10.48 5.13 -12.63
CA LEU A 77 11.61 5.44 -13.51
C LEU A 77 11.86 4.32 -14.53
N GLN A 78 11.90 3.06 -14.08
CA GLN A 78 12.04 1.90 -14.97
C GLN A 78 10.92 1.82 -16.02
N LEU A 79 9.68 2.10 -15.62
CA LEU A 79 8.53 2.12 -16.53
C LEU A 79 8.60 3.28 -17.55
N GLN A 80 9.21 4.40 -17.17
CA GLN A 80 9.44 5.52 -18.08
C GLN A 80 10.53 5.18 -19.09
N GLU A 81 11.62 4.52 -18.68
CA GLU A 81 12.69 4.06 -19.56
C GLU A 81 12.23 3.00 -20.56
N GLN A 82 11.29 2.15 -20.18
CA GLN A 82 10.72 1.11 -21.04
C GLN A 82 9.65 1.63 -22.03
N ARG A 83 9.25 2.89 -21.91
CA ARG A 83 8.24 3.47 -22.81
C ARG A 83 8.91 3.79 -24.16
N PRO A 84 8.49 3.17 -25.27
CA PRO A 84 8.98 3.55 -26.59
C PRO A 84 8.63 5.02 -26.88
N PRO A 85 9.44 5.72 -27.69
CA PRO A 85 9.24 7.13 -28.03
C PRO A 85 7.91 7.41 -28.73
#